data_AF-B7IZM9-F1
#
_entry.id   AF-B7IZM9-F1
#
_cell.length_a   1.000
_cell.length_b   1.000
_cell.length_c   1.000
_cell.angle_alpha   90.00
_cell.angle_beta   90.00
_cell.angle_gamma   90.00
#
_symmetry.space_group_name_H-M   'P 1'
#
loop_
_entity.id
_entity.type
_entity.pdbx_description
1 polymer ?
#
loop_
_entity_poly.entity_id
_entity_poly.type
_entity_poly.pdbx_seq_one_letter_code
_entity_poly.pdbx_strand_id
1 'polypeptide(L)'
;MLFSYYFDTKKTHLLNCHFTVLQFTKKNAGVIDVMFSAEVSEIMNGKKKRKEMKVSTFSFAPSSKDEAKHDIDFSRVRYAEQGKWIFTVTNNKDEEQKVTVGLITQSANKNPIGMDIYHDDDFSAELKANTLAILEKNYIAPVLTQTLVNAQFEQPGYPEGFFSVSGTYNKEFQMYTVSDFIQEFSEAIPEKAKFDITLNLAPSELIKDKNEVFSLMIENLGTINLLKNGLEYKPYNGSSSDVIFDQYEKEITEKDFFNNGFTTKSFIKLNGDGKGNLIISYNGRNISVTYDSQVEMSKITFKGTLKPLSDSLIDEEKEKNNPKNWTKSTVDDIKVVYHK
;
A
#
# COMPACT_ATOMS: atom_id res chain seq x y z
N MET A 1 -19.66 16.35 -1.60
CA MET A 1 -20.62 15.58 -2.42
C MET A 1 -20.31 14.11 -2.33
N LEU A 2 -21.29 13.28 -2.01
CA LEU A 2 -21.16 11.83 -1.85
C LEU A 2 -22.17 11.10 -2.74
N PHE A 3 -21.68 10.19 -3.58
CA PHE A 3 -22.50 9.26 -4.35
C PHE A 3 -22.41 7.87 -3.71
N SER A 4 -23.54 7.33 -3.27
CA SER A 4 -23.60 6.02 -2.61
C SER A 4 -24.37 5.02 -3.47
N TYR A 5 -23.66 4.04 -4.03
CA TYR A 5 -24.23 2.93 -4.79
C TYR A 5 -24.55 1.75 -3.87
N TYR A 6 -25.79 1.26 -3.88
CA TYR A 6 -26.22 0.16 -3.02
C TYR A 6 -26.30 -1.16 -3.78
N PHE A 7 -25.90 -2.25 -3.13
CA PHE A 7 -25.91 -3.61 -3.71
C PHE A 7 -26.93 -4.55 -3.05
N ASP A 8 -27.59 -4.10 -2.00
CA ASP A 8 -28.67 -4.83 -1.34
C ASP A 8 -29.80 -3.87 -0.89
N THR A 9 -31.00 -4.42 -0.71
CA THR A 9 -32.20 -3.65 -0.34
C THR A 9 -32.18 -3.13 1.09
N LYS A 10 -31.30 -3.68 1.93
CA LYS A 10 -31.12 -3.25 3.34
C LYS A 10 -30.10 -2.11 3.46
N LYS A 11 -29.50 -1.67 2.35
CA LYS A 11 -28.42 -0.68 2.28
C LYS A 11 -27.21 -1.04 3.16
N THR A 12 -26.98 -2.34 3.37
CA THR A 12 -25.86 -2.82 4.21
C THR A 12 -24.54 -2.91 3.46
N HIS A 13 -24.59 -3.05 2.14
CA HIS A 13 -23.44 -3.07 1.25
C HIS A 13 -23.54 -1.93 0.25
N LEU A 14 -22.54 -1.06 0.27
CA LEU A 14 -22.49 0.11 -0.60
C LEU A 14 -21.07 0.46 -1.05
N LEU A 15 -20.98 1.17 -2.17
CA LEU A 15 -19.77 1.78 -2.70
C LEU A 15 -19.97 3.29 -2.79
N ASN A 16 -19.10 4.01 -2.10
CA ASN A 16 -19.11 5.46 -2.00
C ASN A 16 -18.08 6.06 -2.94
N CYS A 17 -18.50 7.02 -3.77
CA CYS A 17 -17.60 7.96 -4.44
C CYS A 17 -17.78 9.33 -3.78
N HIS A 18 -16.75 9.82 -3.12
CA HIS A 18 -16.84 11.00 -2.27
C HIS A 18 -15.86 12.09 -2.73
N PHE A 19 -16.37 13.30 -2.88
CA PHE A 19 -15.60 14.51 -3.12
C PHE A 19 -15.77 15.48 -1.95
N THR A 20 -14.66 15.93 -1.38
CA THR A 20 -14.64 16.87 -0.25
C THR A 20 -13.69 18.01 -0.54
N VAL A 21 -14.19 19.25 -0.49
CA VAL A 21 -13.32 20.44 -0.51
C VAL A 21 -12.61 20.52 0.83
N LEU A 22 -11.28 20.55 0.80
CA LEU A 22 -10.43 20.66 1.99
C LEU A 22 -10.04 22.11 2.24
N GLN A 23 -9.78 22.87 1.17
CA GLN A 23 -9.39 24.26 1.26
C GLN A 23 -9.80 25.02 0.01
N PHE A 24 -10.16 26.28 0.23
CA PHE A 24 -10.44 27.26 -0.82
C PHE A 24 -9.50 28.46 -0.63
N THR A 25 -8.71 28.79 -1.65
CA THR A 25 -7.74 29.90 -1.57
C THR A 25 -7.89 30.84 -2.75
N LYS A 26 -8.15 32.12 -2.47
CA LYS A 26 -8.14 33.18 -3.48
C LYS A 26 -6.72 33.72 -3.62
N LYS A 27 -6.15 33.59 -4.82
CA LYS A 27 -4.82 34.11 -5.20
C LYS A 27 -4.92 35.51 -5.81
N ASN A 28 -3.75 36.10 -6.05
CA ASN A 28 -3.62 37.35 -6.79
C ASN A 28 -4.27 37.23 -8.18
N ALA A 29 -4.71 38.37 -8.73
CA ALA A 29 -5.40 38.46 -10.02
C ALA A 29 -6.75 37.72 -10.13
N GLY A 30 -7.32 37.23 -9.02
CA GLY A 30 -8.65 36.62 -9.01
C GLY A 30 -8.67 35.13 -9.31
N VAL A 31 -7.51 34.47 -9.38
CA VAL A 31 -7.39 33.01 -9.48
C VAL A 31 -7.87 32.36 -8.19
N ILE A 32 -8.58 31.24 -8.31
CA ILE A 32 -9.08 30.47 -7.18
C ILE A 32 -8.47 29.08 -7.21
N ASP A 33 -7.84 28.69 -6.12
CA ASP A 33 -7.40 27.31 -5.90
C ASP A 33 -8.38 26.58 -4.99
N VAL A 34 -8.81 25.40 -5.43
CA VAL A 34 -9.64 24.48 -4.64
C VAL A 34 -8.83 23.22 -4.39
N MET A 35 -8.38 23.02 -3.15
CA MET A 35 -7.80 21.75 -2.71
C MET A 35 -8.94 20.84 -2.25
N PHE A 36 -8.94 19.61 -2.72
CA PHE A 36 -9.99 18.64 -2.44
C PHE A 36 -9.44 17.22 -2.27
N SER A 37 -10.23 16.35 -1.64
CA SER A 37 -10.04 14.91 -1.68
C SER A 37 -11.10 14.25 -2.55
N ALA A 38 -10.67 13.27 -3.34
CA ALA A 38 -11.53 12.31 -4.02
C ALA A 38 -11.30 10.93 -3.41
N GLU A 39 -12.36 10.25 -3.01
CA GLU A 39 -12.33 8.94 -2.34
C GLU A 39 -13.27 7.96 -3.03
N VAL A 40 -12.86 6.71 -3.16
CA VAL A 40 -13.75 5.58 -3.41
C VAL A 40 -13.63 4.60 -2.25
N SER A 41 -14.73 4.25 -1.59
CA SER A 41 -14.72 3.27 -0.50
C SER A 41 -15.86 2.29 -0.57
N GLU A 42 -15.58 1.03 -0.21
CA GLU A 42 -16.57 -0.02 -0.06
C GLU A 42 -16.90 -0.20 1.41
N ILE A 43 -18.19 -0.20 1.74
CA ILE A 43 -18.70 -0.38 3.11
C ILE A 43 -19.63 -1.59 3.11
N MET A 44 -19.40 -2.51 4.05
CA MET A 44 -20.24 -3.68 4.28
C MET A 44 -20.58 -3.79 5.76
N ASN A 45 -21.87 -3.86 6.07
CA ASN A 45 -22.41 -3.89 7.43
C ASN A 45 -21.88 -2.74 8.30
N GLY A 46 -21.84 -1.53 7.73
CA GLY A 46 -21.33 -0.32 8.39
C GLY A 46 -19.81 -0.26 8.57
N LYS A 47 -19.06 -1.29 8.17
CA LYS A 47 -17.60 -1.32 8.25
C LYS A 47 -16.98 -1.01 6.89
N LYS A 48 -16.05 -0.05 6.86
CA LYS A 48 -15.23 0.23 5.67
C LYS A 48 -14.35 -0.98 5.41
N LYS A 49 -14.53 -1.60 4.25
CA LYS A 49 -13.78 -2.79 3.80
C LYS A 49 -12.56 -2.40 3.00
N ARG A 50 -12.72 -1.42 2.12
CA ARG A 50 -11.64 -0.89 1.29
C ARG A 50 -11.84 0.58 1.02
N LYS A 51 -10.73 1.28 0.76
CA LYS A 51 -10.74 2.69 0.42
C LYS A 51 -9.50 3.06 -0.38
N GLU A 52 -9.70 3.82 -1.44
CA GLU A 52 -8.66 4.61 -2.09
C GLU A 52 -9.01 6.08 -2.03
N MET A 53 -8.00 6.93 -1.91
CA MET A 53 -8.18 8.37 -1.80
C MET A 53 -7.02 9.11 -2.44
N LYS A 54 -7.32 10.23 -3.09
CA LYS A 54 -6.34 11.14 -3.67
C LYS A 54 -6.68 12.57 -3.30
N VAL A 55 -5.69 13.32 -2.86
CA VAL A 55 -5.78 14.76 -2.64
C VAL A 55 -5.20 15.46 -3.86
N SER A 56 -5.86 16.53 -4.31
CA SER A 56 -5.39 17.34 -5.41
C SER A 56 -5.88 18.78 -5.28
N THR A 57 -5.39 19.63 -6.17
CA THR A 57 -5.76 21.04 -6.24
C THR A 57 -6.12 21.39 -7.68
N PHE A 58 -7.28 22.00 -7.87
CA PHE A 58 -7.64 22.65 -9.12
C PHE A 58 -7.44 24.15 -9.02
N SER A 59 -6.95 24.74 -10.10
CA SER A 59 -6.80 26.19 -10.24
C SER A 59 -7.79 26.69 -11.29
N PHE A 60 -8.68 27.58 -10.86
CA PHE A 60 -9.66 28.22 -11.70
C PHE A 60 -9.19 29.64 -12.04
N ALA A 61 -9.13 29.92 -13.33
CA ALA A 61 -8.88 31.26 -13.83
C ALA A 61 -10.02 32.22 -13.41
N PRO A 62 -9.77 33.54 -13.36
CA PRO A 62 -10.80 34.51 -13.01
C PRO A 62 -12.00 34.37 -13.95
N SER A 63 -13.21 34.41 -13.39
CA SER A 63 -14.44 34.35 -14.17
C SER A 63 -14.50 35.53 -15.15
N SER A 64 -14.87 35.24 -16.41
CA SER A 64 -15.21 36.29 -17.36
C SER A 64 -16.50 37.01 -16.92
N LYS A 65 -16.78 38.23 -17.43
CA LYS A 65 -17.89 39.08 -16.97
C LYS A 65 -19.28 38.42 -17.02
N ASP A 66 -19.43 37.35 -17.79
CA ASP A 66 -20.69 36.61 -17.99
C ASP A 66 -20.68 35.21 -17.34
N GLU A 67 -19.59 34.81 -16.66
CA GLU A 67 -19.47 33.51 -15.99
C GLU A 67 -19.55 33.65 -14.47
N ALA A 68 -20.66 33.20 -13.89
CA ALA A 68 -20.89 33.29 -12.45
C ALA A 68 -20.41 32.07 -11.65
N LYS A 69 -20.05 30.94 -12.29
CA LYS A 69 -19.79 29.66 -11.62
C LYS A 69 -18.59 28.91 -12.21
N HIS A 70 -17.81 28.30 -11.32
CA HIS A 70 -16.83 27.27 -11.65
C HIS A 70 -17.49 25.91 -11.39
N ASP A 71 -17.55 25.03 -12.38
CA ASP A 71 -18.15 23.70 -12.19
C ASP A 71 -17.05 22.64 -12.05
N ILE A 72 -17.34 21.62 -11.26
CA ILE A 72 -16.52 20.43 -11.15
C ILE A 72 -17.37 19.27 -11.65
N ASP A 73 -16.86 18.58 -12.66
CA ASP A 73 -17.56 17.45 -13.27
C ASP A 73 -17.16 16.14 -12.60
N PHE A 74 -18.15 15.26 -12.42
CA PHE A 74 -18.01 13.97 -11.75
C PHE A 74 -18.40 12.83 -12.66
N SER A 75 -17.43 12.01 -13.07
CA SER A 75 -17.66 10.77 -13.82
C SER A 75 -17.49 9.54 -12.93
N ARG A 76 -18.43 8.60 -13.02
CA ARG A 76 -18.49 7.37 -12.22
C ARG A 76 -18.70 6.20 -13.17
N VAL A 77 -17.68 5.35 -13.34
CA VAL A 77 -17.68 4.28 -14.34
C VAL A 77 -17.36 2.95 -13.68
N ARG A 78 -18.09 1.90 -14.08
CA ARG A 78 -17.84 0.52 -13.66
C ARG A 78 -17.35 -0.31 -14.84
N TYR A 79 -16.24 -1.03 -14.66
CA TYR A 79 -15.77 -2.05 -15.60
C TYR A 79 -16.06 -3.43 -14.99
N ALA A 80 -17.21 -4.00 -15.37
CA ALA A 80 -17.74 -5.20 -14.74
C ALA A 80 -16.78 -6.40 -14.80
N GLU A 81 -16.17 -6.64 -15.95
CA GLU A 81 -15.22 -7.76 -16.16
C GLU A 81 -13.95 -7.65 -15.31
N GLN A 82 -13.59 -6.43 -14.90
CA GLN A 82 -12.39 -6.16 -14.10
C GLN A 82 -12.71 -5.89 -12.63
N GLY A 83 -13.99 -5.90 -12.24
CA GLY A 83 -14.44 -5.53 -10.89
C GLY A 83 -14.05 -4.09 -10.50
N LYS A 84 -13.80 -3.20 -11.48
CA LYS A 84 -13.30 -1.84 -11.25
C LYS A 84 -14.43 -0.84 -11.14
N TRP A 85 -14.32 0.04 -10.16
CA TRP A 85 -15.11 1.25 -9.99
C TRP A 85 -14.19 2.45 -10.06
N ILE A 86 -14.54 3.43 -10.88
CA ILE A 86 -13.72 4.60 -11.15
C ILE A 86 -14.53 5.84 -10.87
N PHE A 87 -13.92 6.75 -10.12
CA PHE A 87 -14.42 8.08 -9.86
C PHE A 87 -13.41 9.09 -10.40
N THR A 88 -13.84 9.86 -11.39
CA THR A 88 -13.05 10.92 -11.99
C THR A 88 -13.68 12.26 -11.66
N VAL A 89 -12.86 13.16 -11.12
CA VAL A 89 -13.20 14.55 -10.85
C VAL A 89 -12.45 15.39 -11.87
N THR A 90 -13.15 16.26 -12.60
CA THR A 90 -12.56 17.08 -13.67
C THR A 90 -12.90 18.54 -13.45
N ASN A 91 -11.91 19.41 -13.66
CA ASN A 91 -12.14 20.85 -13.75
C ASN A 91 -12.81 21.16 -15.10
N ASN A 92 -14.03 21.69 -15.10
CA ASN A 92 -14.76 21.94 -16.35
C ASN A 92 -14.15 23.06 -17.22
N LYS A 93 -13.24 23.86 -16.68
CA LYS A 93 -12.51 24.92 -17.40
C LYS A 93 -11.17 24.45 -17.96
N ASP A 94 -10.66 23.32 -17.47
CA ASP A 94 -9.37 22.76 -17.84
C ASP A 94 -9.43 21.24 -17.69
N GLU A 95 -9.80 20.54 -18.76
CA GLU A 95 -9.94 19.08 -18.74
C GLU A 95 -8.61 18.33 -18.54
N GLU A 96 -7.46 19.03 -18.65
CA GLU A 96 -6.16 18.47 -18.27
C GLU A 96 -6.05 18.35 -16.73
N GLN A 97 -6.73 19.21 -15.97
CA GLN A 97 -6.88 19.10 -14.53
C GLN A 97 -7.97 18.08 -14.18
N LYS A 98 -7.55 16.81 -14.09
CA LYS A 98 -8.40 15.70 -13.68
C LYS A 98 -7.76 14.82 -12.62
N VAL A 99 -8.60 14.27 -11.74
CA VAL A 99 -8.23 13.35 -10.69
C VAL A 99 -9.03 12.07 -10.84
N THR A 100 -8.34 10.97 -11.11
CA THR A 100 -8.94 9.64 -11.13
C THR A 100 -8.54 8.87 -9.88
N VAL A 101 -9.54 8.36 -9.17
CA VAL A 101 -9.41 7.41 -8.06
C VAL A 101 -10.36 6.24 -8.34
N GLY A 102 -10.01 5.05 -7.88
CA GLY A 102 -10.85 3.89 -8.15
C GLY A 102 -10.58 2.73 -7.22
N LEU A 103 -11.50 1.78 -7.21
CA LEU A 103 -11.45 0.60 -6.38
C LEU A 103 -11.70 -0.64 -7.23
N ILE A 104 -10.85 -1.64 -7.09
CA ILE A 104 -11.10 -3.00 -7.57
C ILE A 104 -11.81 -3.72 -6.43
N THR A 105 -12.86 -4.47 -6.70
CA THR A 105 -13.61 -5.15 -5.63
C THR A 105 -14.30 -6.38 -6.16
N GLN A 106 -14.16 -7.48 -5.41
CA GLN A 106 -14.82 -8.75 -5.71
C GLN A 106 -16.25 -8.79 -5.15
N SER A 107 -16.57 -7.98 -4.14
CA SER A 107 -17.88 -7.96 -3.50
C SER A 107 -18.84 -7.00 -4.20
N ALA A 108 -18.44 -5.78 -4.52
CA ALA A 108 -19.25 -4.84 -5.30
C ALA A 108 -19.17 -5.12 -6.82
N ASN A 109 -19.43 -6.38 -7.19
CA ASN A 109 -19.26 -6.93 -8.54
C ASN A 109 -20.57 -7.08 -9.34
N LYS A 110 -21.66 -6.48 -8.88
CA LYS A 110 -22.96 -6.46 -9.58
C LYS A 110 -23.34 -5.03 -9.96
N ASN A 111 -24.40 -4.89 -10.74
CA ASN A 111 -24.99 -3.57 -10.95
C ASN A 111 -25.63 -3.11 -9.62
N PRO A 112 -25.49 -1.82 -9.26
CA PRO A 112 -26.12 -1.30 -8.08
C PRO A 112 -27.63 -1.30 -8.26
N ILE A 113 -28.36 -1.62 -7.20
CA ILE A 113 -29.84 -1.61 -7.23
C ILE A 113 -30.41 -0.20 -7.03
N GLY A 114 -29.59 0.73 -6.56
CA GLY A 114 -29.96 2.12 -6.31
C GLY A 114 -28.74 3.00 -6.04
N MET A 115 -28.96 4.30 -6.08
CA MET A 115 -27.95 5.31 -5.81
C MET A 115 -28.59 6.45 -5.01
N ASP A 116 -27.97 6.83 -3.89
CA ASP A 116 -28.29 8.08 -3.19
C ASP A 116 -27.17 9.08 -3.45
N ILE A 117 -27.52 10.37 -3.49
CA ILE A 117 -26.56 11.46 -3.63
C ILE A 117 -26.76 12.43 -2.47
N TYR A 118 -25.69 12.67 -1.71
CA TYR A 118 -25.67 13.60 -0.60
C TYR A 118 -24.80 14.80 -0.95
N HIS A 119 -25.31 15.99 -0.63
CA HIS A 119 -24.65 17.26 -0.89
C HIS A 119 -24.46 17.98 0.45
N ASP A 120 -23.42 18.80 0.49
CA ASP A 120 -23.26 19.77 1.57
C ASP A 120 -24.02 21.04 1.16
N ASP A 121 -24.68 21.70 2.11
CA ASP A 121 -25.54 22.86 1.85
C ASP A 121 -24.72 24.09 1.37
N ASP A 122 -23.42 24.10 1.66
CA ASP A 122 -22.50 25.19 1.35
C ASP A 122 -22.13 25.31 -0.14
N PHE A 123 -22.43 24.30 -0.98
CA PHE A 123 -22.05 24.30 -2.40
C PHE A 123 -23.25 23.99 -3.31
N SER A 124 -23.53 24.89 -4.25
CA SER A 124 -24.52 24.66 -5.31
C SER A 124 -23.99 23.67 -6.34
N ALA A 125 -24.25 22.38 -6.12
CA ALA A 125 -23.94 21.34 -7.08
C ALA A 125 -25.15 21.03 -7.97
N GLU A 126 -24.96 21.10 -9.29
CA GLU A 126 -25.96 20.68 -10.27
C GLU A 126 -25.54 19.32 -10.88
N LEU A 127 -26.37 18.29 -10.73
CA LEU A 127 -26.15 17.00 -11.38
C LEU A 127 -26.44 17.14 -12.89
N LYS A 128 -25.40 17.37 -13.68
CA LYS A 128 -25.48 17.33 -15.15
C LYS A 128 -25.35 15.87 -15.62
N ALA A 129 -26.50 15.22 -15.85
CA ALA A 129 -26.72 13.91 -16.50
C ALA A 129 -25.81 12.72 -16.09
N ASN A 130 -26.42 11.58 -15.75
CA ASN A 130 -25.69 10.33 -15.63
C ASN A 130 -25.37 9.78 -17.02
N THR A 131 -24.12 9.85 -17.48
CA THR A 131 -23.69 9.09 -18.66
C THR A 131 -23.59 7.62 -18.29
N LEU A 132 -24.70 6.88 -18.44
CA LEU A 132 -24.71 5.43 -18.35
C LEU A 132 -24.03 4.86 -19.60
N ALA A 133 -22.92 4.17 -19.36
CA ALA A 133 -22.15 3.35 -20.29
C ALA A 133 -21.31 4.10 -21.35
N ILE A 134 -19.99 4.09 -21.15
CA ILE A 134 -19.05 4.16 -22.27
C ILE A 134 -19.17 2.81 -22.99
N LEU A 135 -20.00 2.77 -24.03
CA LEU A 135 -20.11 1.64 -24.97
C LEU A 135 -19.00 1.78 -26.02
N GLU A 136 -17.75 1.49 -25.66
CA GLU A 136 -16.68 1.47 -26.66
C GLU A 136 -15.82 0.23 -26.56
N LYS A 137 -15.83 -0.53 -27.66
CA LYS A 137 -15.00 -1.72 -27.91
C LYS A 137 -13.49 -1.45 -27.82
N ASN A 138 -13.09 -0.17 -27.78
CA ASN A 138 -11.70 0.30 -27.82
C ASN A 138 -11.25 1.03 -26.54
N TYR A 139 -12.12 1.18 -25.54
CA TYR A 139 -11.75 1.91 -24.32
C TYR A 139 -10.82 1.06 -23.44
N ILE A 140 -9.61 1.56 -23.18
CA ILE A 140 -8.65 0.94 -22.26
C ILE A 140 -8.94 1.45 -20.85
N ALA A 141 -9.45 0.57 -19.98
CA ALA A 141 -9.63 0.89 -18.56
C ALA A 141 -8.31 1.40 -17.96
N PRO A 142 -8.32 2.52 -17.22
CA PRO A 142 -7.10 3.02 -16.61
C PRO A 142 -6.56 2.01 -15.58
N VAL A 143 -5.24 2.04 -15.40
CA VAL A 143 -4.55 1.27 -14.37
C VAL A 143 -4.78 1.97 -13.04
N LEU A 144 -5.31 1.24 -12.07
CA LEU A 144 -5.55 1.74 -10.71
C LEU A 144 -4.47 1.20 -9.78
N THR A 145 -3.93 2.06 -8.93
CA THR A 145 -3.15 1.64 -7.77
C THR A 145 -4.11 1.23 -6.67
N GLN A 146 -3.89 0.08 -6.05
CA GLN A 146 -4.67 -0.47 -4.96
C GLN A 146 -3.76 -0.71 -3.76
N THR A 147 -4.12 -0.12 -2.63
CA THR A 147 -3.38 -0.17 -1.38
C THR A 147 -3.85 -1.35 -0.55
N LEU A 148 -2.95 -2.30 -0.31
CA LEU A 148 -3.22 -3.51 0.45
C LEU A 148 -2.85 -3.37 1.93
N VAL A 149 -1.75 -2.65 2.17
CA VAL A 149 -1.19 -2.34 3.50
C VAL A 149 -0.72 -0.90 3.49
N ASN A 150 -1.05 -0.16 4.55
CA ASN A 150 -0.48 1.14 4.87
C ASN A 150 -0.35 1.24 6.40
N ALA A 151 0.61 0.49 6.93
CA ALA A 151 0.84 0.35 8.35
C ALA A 151 1.85 1.41 8.81
N GLN A 152 1.33 2.47 9.43
CA GLN A 152 2.13 3.50 10.11
C GLN A 152 2.13 3.18 11.61
N PHE A 153 3.29 3.13 12.25
CA PHE A 153 3.42 2.73 13.67
C PHE A 153 3.38 3.92 14.63
N GLU A 154 2.64 4.97 14.28
CA GLU A 154 2.61 6.26 15.00
C GLU A 154 2.05 6.18 16.44
N GLN A 155 1.30 5.12 16.75
CA GLN A 155 0.59 4.95 18.02
C GLN A 155 0.84 3.55 18.61
N PRO A 156 0.73 3.40 19.95
CA PRO A 156 0.78 2.09 20.58
C PRO A 156 -0.42 1.25 20.13
N GLY A 157 -0.13 0.06 19.62
CA GLY A 157 -1.10 -0.88 19.04
C GLY A 157 -0.63 -1.32 17.66
N TYR A 158 -0.89 -2.57 17.29
CA TYR A 158 -0.53 -3.03 15.96
C TYR A 158 -1.50 -2.48 14.90
N PRO A 159 -0.98 -2.02 13.75
CA PRO A 159 -1.82 -1.67 12.61
C PRO A 159 -2.53 -2.91 12.08
N GLU A 160 -3.57 -2.69 11.27
CA GLU A 160 -4.37 -3.77 10.70
C GLU A 160 -3.51 -4.78 9.92
N GLY A 161 -3.72 -6.07 10.17
CA GLY A 161 -2.97 -7.16 9.56
C GLY A 161 -1.55 -7.36 10.11
N PHE A 162 -1.06 -6.52 11.01
CA PHE A 162 0.26 -6.69 11.63
C PHE A 162 0.17 -7.50 12.92
N PHE A 163 1.01 -8.52 13.05
CA PHE A 163 1.09 -9.39 14.21
C PHE A 163 2.54 -9.64 14.60
N SER A 164 2.85 -9.53 15.89
CA SER A 164 4.16 -9.88 16.42
C SER A 164 4.03 -10.36 17.87
N VAL A 165 4.78 -11.42 18.21
CA VAL A 165 4.85 -11.95 19.58
C VAL A 165 5.87 -11.17 20.42
N SER A 166 6.93 -10.66 19.79
CA SER A 166 8.07 -10.00 20.44
C SER A 166 8.00 -8.47 20.46
N GLY A 167 7.03 -7.87 19.76
CA GLY A 167 6.97 -6.43 19.53
C GLY A 167 6.97 -5.59 20.81
N THR A 168 7.91 -4.65 20.87
CA THR A 168 8.00 -3.63 21.92
C THR A 168 7.91 -2.25 21.28
N TYR A 169 6.91 -1.46 21.67
CA TYR A 169 6.70 -0.13 21.13
C TYR A 169 7.68 0.88 21.72
N ASN A 170 8.34 1.65 20.84
CA ASN A 170 9.17 2.78 21.21
C ASN A 170 8.40 4.08 20.97
N LYS A 171 8.03 4.76 22.07
CA LYS A 171 7.26 6.02 22.02
C LYS A 171 8.05 7.21 21.49
N GLU A 172 9.36 7.24 21.69
CA GLU A 172 10.22 8.36 21.28
C GLU A 172 10.33 8.43 19.76
N PHE A 173 10.49 7.28 19.12
CA PHE A 173 10.66 7.17 17.68
C PHE A 173 9.41 6.69 16.94
N GLN A 174 8.32 6.41 17.65
CA GLN A 174 7.04 5.95 17.08
C GLN A 174 7.19 4.71 16.16
N MET A 175 7.86 3.68 16.68
CA MET A 175 8.23 2.49 15.92
C MET A 175 8.24 1.25 16.83
N TYR A 176 8.34 0.06 16.24
CA TYR A 176 8.43 -1.19 16.99
C TYR A 176 9.79 -1.84 16.88
N THR A 177 10.30 -2.36 18.00
CA THR A 177 11.40 -3.32 18.00
C THR A 177 10.81 -4.73 18.10
N VAL A 178 11.12 -5.57 17.12
CA VAL A 178 10.56 -6.91 16.90
C VAL A 178 11.68 -7.89 16.58
N SER A 179 11.51 -9.16 16.94
CA SER A 179 12.31 -10.27 16.44
C SER A 179 11.51 -11.18 15.50
N ASP A 180 10.19 -11.01 15.45
CA ASP A 180 9.26 -11.65 14.53
C ASP A 180 8.15 -10.68 14.13
N PHE A 181 7.65 -10.77 12.91
CA PHE A 181 6.31 -10.28 12.60
C PHE A 181 5.71 -10.98 11.39
N ILE A 182 4.38 -10.89 11.29
CA ILE A 182 3.59 -11.19 10.09
C ILE A 182 2.82 -9.93 9.73
N GLN A 183 2.85 -9.56 8.45
CA GLN A 183 1.94 -8.57 7.88
C GLN A 183 1.05 -9.28 6.86
N GLU A 184 -0.21 -9.49 7.21
CA GLU A 184 -1.24 -9.95 6.29
C GLU A 184 -1.73 -8.79 5.42
N PHE A 185 -2.01 -9.08 4.15
CA PHE A 185 -2.60 -8.12 3.23
C PHE A 185 -4.12 -8.19 3.34
N SER A 186 -4.80 -7.06 3.11
CA SER A 186 -6.28 -7.02 3.09
C SER A 186 -6.89 -7.92 2.00
N GLU A 187 -6.15 -8.18 0.94
CA GLU A 187 -6.39 -9.21 -0.08
C GLU A 187 -5.04 -9.59 -0.73
N ALA A 188 -5.02 -10.67 -1.49
CA ALA A 188 -3.80 -11.06 -2.21
C ALA A 188 -3.50 -10.11 -3.38
N ILE A 189 -2.21 -9.84 -3.62
CA ILE A 189 -1.76 -9.28 -4.90
C ILE A 189 -2.10 -10.30 -5.98
N PRO A 190 -2.91 -9.95 -6.99
CA PRO A 190 -3.34 -10.91 -8.00
C PRO A 190 -2.19 -11.24 -8.95
N GLU A 191 -2.30 -12.40 -9.61
CA GLU A 191 -1.37 -12.81 -10.66
C GLU A 191 -1.18 -11.72 -11.73
N LYS A 192 0.04 -11.63 -12.27
CA LYS A 192 0.45 -10.70 -13.33
C LYS A 192 0.24 -9.21 -13.01
N ALA A 193 -0.08 -8.85 -11.77
CA ALA A 193 -0.14 -7.46 -11.36
C ALA A 193 1.27 -6.92 -11.09
N LYS A 194 1.51 -5.69 -11.53
CA LYS A 194 2.67 -4.92 -11.09
C LYS A 194 2.46 -4.57 -9.61
N PHE A 195 3.49 -4.62 -8.79
CA PHE A 195 3.39 -4.28 -7.37
C PHE A 195 4.62 -3.54 -6.84
N ASP A 196 4.41 -2.85 -5.72
CA ASP A 196 5.45 -2.22 -4.91
C ASP A 196 5.25 -2.61 -3.45
N ILE A 197 6.28 -3.19 -2.83
CA ILE A 197 6.35 -3.40 -1.38
C ILE A 197 7.47 -2.52 -0.86
N THR A 198 7.15 -1.65 0.10
CA THR A 198 8.13 -0.81 0.79
C THR A 198 7.99 -0.99 2.29
N LEU A 199 9.13 -1.10 2.97
CA LEU A 199 9.18 -1.24 4.42
C LEU A 199 10.45 -0.63 5.01
N ASN A 200 10.35 0.02 6.17
CA ASN A 200 11.51 0.51 6.91
C ASN A 200 11.92 -0.53 7.94
N LEU A 201 13.08 -1.15 7.74
CA LEU A 201 13.56 -2.24 8.59
C LEU A 201 15.05 -2.08 8.85
N ALA A 202 15.41 -1.95 10.13
CA ALA A 202 16.77 -1.75 10.58
C ALA A 202 17.16 -2.83 11.61
N PRO A 203 18.22 -3.63 11.40
CA PRO A 203 18.70 -4.54 12.42
C PRO A 203 19.16 -3.77 13.67
N SER A 204 18.74 -4.25 14.85
CA SER A 204 19.11 -3.66 16.14
C SER A 204 20.20 -4.46 16.85
N GLU A 205 20.41 -5.71 16.45
CA GLU A 205 21.35 -6.65 17.07
C GLU A 205 22.00 -7.54 15.99
N LEU A 206 23.34 -7.55 15.91
CA LEU A 206 24.10 -8.51 15.10
C LEU A 206 24.83 -9.53 15.99
N ILE A 207 24.83 -10.80 15.57
CA ILE A 207 25.58 -11.86 16.26
C ILE A 207 26.99 -11.94 15.66
N LYS A 208 28.01 -11.85 16.52
CA LYS A 208 29.42 -11.85 16.10
C LYS A 208 29.80 -13.06 15.25
N ASP A 209 29.38 -14.26 15.64
CA ASP A 209 29.82 -15.50 15.00
C ASP A 209 28.80 -16.07 13.99
N LYS A 210 27.77 -15.30 13.62
CA LYS A 210 26.81 -15.66 12.57
C LYS A 210 26.80 -14.62 11.48
N ASN A 211 26.74 -15.07 10.23
CA ASN A 211 26.64 -14.16 9.08
C ASN A 211 25.20 -13.67 8.84
N GLU A 212 24.20 -14.52 9.10
CA GLU A 212 22.79 -14.16 8.94
C GLU A 212 22.36 -13.14 9.99
N VAL A 213 21.67 -12.08 9.56
CA VAL A 213 21.14 -11.04 10.43
C VAL A 213 19.63 -11.20 10.61
N PHE A 214 18.89 -11.37 9.51
CA PHE A 214 17.47 -11.72 9.52
C PHE A 214 17.02 -12.28 8.17
N SER A 215 15.81 -12.84 8.16
CA SER A 215 15.09 -13.31 6.99
C SER A 215 13.74 -12.60 6.84
N LEU A 216 13.43 -12.18 5.61
CA LEU A 216 12.15 -11.59 5.21
C LEU A 216 11.56 -12.40 4.07
N MET A 217 10.47 -13.12 4.35
CA MET A 217 9.75 -13.96 3.40
C MET A 217 8.50 -13.24 2.91
N ILE A 218 8.33 -13.17 1.59
CA ILE A 218 7.09 -12.74 0.95
C ILE A 218 6.46 -14.00 0.38
N GLU A 219 5.24 -14.32 0.83
CA GLU A 219 4.55 -15.56 0.46
C GLU A 219 4.46 -15.70 -1.07
N ASN A 220 4.81 -16.90 -1.57
CA ASN A 220 4.89 -17.26 -2.98
C ASN A 220 5.85 -16.44 -3.87
N LEU A 221 6.50 -15.39 -3.35
CA LEU A 221 7.51 -14.63 -4.08
C LEU A 221 8.92 -15.18 -3.82
N GLY A 222 9.30 -15.27 -2.55
CA GLY A 222 10.63 -15.70 -2.15
C GLY A 222 11.06 -15.14 -0.80
N THR A 223 12.33 -15.38 -0.48
CA THR A 223 12.95 -15.00 0.79
C THR A 223 14.15 -14.09 0.54
N ILE A 224 14.20 -12.97 1.25
CA ILE A 224 15.33 -12.05 1.28
C ILE A 224 16.05 -12.25 2.62
N ASN A 225 17.34 -12.59 2.60
CA ASN A 225 18.15 -12.66 3.82
C ASN A 225 19.14 -11.50 3.84
N LEU A 226 19.14 -10.73 4.92
CA LEU A 226 20.22 -9.79 5.20
C LEU A 226 21.35 -10.58 5.85
N LEU A 227 22.52 -10.53 5.25
CA LEU A 227 23.75 -11.10 5.78
C LEU A 227 24.71 -9.96 6.14
N LYS A 228 25.61 -10.18 7.09
CA LYS A 228 26.60 -9.15 7.46
C LYS A 228 27.46 -8.75 6.27
N ASN A 229 27.76 -9.72 5.43
CA ASN A 229 28.64 -9.55 4.27
C ASN A 229 27.89 -9.46 2.93
N GLY A 230 26.55 -9.42 2.90
CA GLY A 230 25.82 -9.37 1.64
C GLY A 230 24.30 -9.38 1.77
N LEU A 231 23.64 -9.34 0.61
CA LEU A 231 22.19 -9.49 0.49
C LEU A 231 21.90 -10.75 -0.32
N GLU A 232 21.02 -11.60 0.18
CA GLU A 232 20.63 -12.83 -0.49
C GLU A 232 19.15 -12.76 -0.88
N TYR A 233 18.83 -13.23 -2.08
CA TYR A 233 17.46 -13.54 -2.49
C TYR A 233 17.36 -14.98 -2.96
N LYS A 234 16.36 -15.69 -2.45
CA LYS A 234 15.98 -17.02 -2.88
C LYS A 234 14.53 -16.99 -3.40
N PRO A 235 14.29 -17.32 -4.68
CA PRO A 235 12.92 -17.36 -5.21
C PRO A 235 12.09 -18.45 -4.53
N TYR A 236 10.78 -18.27 -4.49
CA TYR A 236 9.85 -19.28 -3.98
C TYR A 236 9.99 -20.60 -4.76
N ASN A 237 10.01 -21.73 -4.05
CA ASN A 237 10.34 -23.06 -4.58
C ASN A 237 11.73 -23.18 -5.26
N GLY A 238 12.57 -22.15 -5.18
CA GLY A 238 13.95 -22.19 -5.65
C GLY A 238 14.79 -23.19 -4.86
N SER A 239 15.72 -23.81 -5.54
CA SER A 239 16.79 -24.62 -4.96
C SER A 239 17.92 -23.72 -4.44
N SER A 240 18.93 -24.31 -3.81
CA SER A 240 20.11 -23.56 -3.35
C SER A 240 20.94 -22.98 -4.50
N SER A 241 20.84 -23.53 -5.72
CA SER A 241 21.52 -22.97 -6.91
C SER A 241 20.82 -21.75 -7.50
N ASP A 242 19.56 -21.51 -7.12
CA ASP A 242 18.78 -20.35 -7.59
C ASP A 242 18.95 -19.12 -6.70
N VAL A 243 19.79 -19.25 -5.67
CA VAL A 243 20.10 -18.17 -4.73
C VAL A 243 20.97 -17.12 -5.42
N ILE A 244 20.51 -15.88 -5.35
CA ILE A 244 21.24 -14.71 -5.87
C ILE A 244 21.83 -13.97 -4.67
N PHE A 245 23.14 -13.77 -4.70
CA PHE A 245 23.88 -13.16 -3.61
C PHE A 245 24.68 -11.95 -4.10
N ASP A 246 24.44 -10.80 -3.47
CA ASP A 246 25.21 -9.56 -3.68
C ASP A 246 26.16 -9.34 -2.50
N GLN A 247 27.46 -9.53 -2.75
CA GLN A 247 28.52 -9.43 -1.75
C GLN A 247 28.84 -7.96 -1.44
N TYR A 248 28.96 -7.63 -0.15
CA TYR A 248 29.44 -6.34 0.31
C TYR A 248 30.96 -6.33 0.45
N GLU A 249 31.56 -5.17 0.18
CA GLU A 249 33.00 -4.95 0.38
C GLU A 249 33.41 -4.92 1.85
N LYS A 250 32.47 -4.58 2.73
CA LYS A 250 32.66 -4.49 4.18
C LYS A 250 31.44 -5.04 4.89
N GLU A 251 31.68 -5.65 6.05
CA GLU A 251 30.58 -6.06 6.92
C GLU A 251 29.77 -4.84 7.38
N ILE A 252 28.46 -5.00 7.43
CA ILE A 252 27.54 -4.00 7.94
C ILE A 252 27.56 -3.95 9.47
N THR A 253 27.10 -2.83 10.00
CA THR A 253 26.85 -2.61 11.44
C THR A 253 25.43 -2.10 11.66
N GLU A 254 24.89 -2.19 12.88
CA GLU A 254 23.56 -1.67 13.21
C GLU A 254 23.42 -0.18 12.84
N LYS A 255 24.49 0.60 13.05
CA LYS A 255 24.52 2.05 12.79
C LYS A 255 24.41 2.42 11.32
N ASP A 256 24.69 1.49 10.41
CA ASP A 256 24.45 1.70 8.98
C ASP A 256 22.97 1.92 8.68
N PHE A 257 22.08 1.33 9.50
CA PHE A 257 20.64 1.29 9.31
C PHE A 257 19.89 2.22 10.27
N PHE A 258 20.38 2.36 11.50
CA PHE A 258 19.73 3.21 12.50
C PHE A 258 20.75 4.02 13.31
N ASN A 259 20.63 5.35 13.23
CA ASN A 259 21.46 6.28 14.01
C ASN A 259 20.62 7.49 14.42
N ASN A 260 19.90 7.38 15.54
CA ASN A 260 18.86 8.32 15.98
C ASN A 260 17.73 8.52 14.94
N GLY A 261 17.44 7.47 14.19
CA GLY A 261 16.47 7.47 13.10
C GLY A 261 16.88 6.49 12.00
N PHE A 262 15.93 6.09 11.16
CA PHE A 262 16.21 5.25 10.00
C PHE A 262 17.10 5.99 9.01
N THR A 263 18.15 5.30 8.54
CA THR A 263 18.95 5.76 7.41
C THR A 263 18.34 5.26 6.10
N THR A 264 18.82 5.78 4.97
CA THR A 264 18.39 5.32 3.63
C THR A 264 18.69 3.85 3.36
N LYS A 265 19.64 3.25 4.08
CA LYS A 265 19.99 1.82 3.96
C LYS A 265 18.92 0.90 4.55
N SER A 266 18.03 1.42 5.40
CA SER A 266 16.96 0.68 6.04
C SER A 266 15.70 0.54 5.20
N PHE A 267 15.63 1.24 4.07
CA PHE A 267 14.47 1.22 3.21
C PHE A 267 14.56 0.02 2.28
N ILE A 268 13.73 -0.98 2.56
CA ILE A 268 13.52 -2.12 1.67
C ILE A 268 12.48 -1.70 0.64
N LYS A 269 12.79 -1.96 -0.64
CA LYS A 269 11.86 -1.77 -1.75
C LYS A 269 11.90 -2.98 -2.68
N LEU A 270 10.74 -3.57 -2.93
CA LEU A 270 10.56 -4.61 -3.93
C LEU A 270 9.60 -4.08 -5.00
N ASN A 271 10.02 -4.14 -6.27
CA ASN A 271 9.19 -3.78 -7.40
C ASN A 271 9.07 -4.98 -8.35
N GLY A 272 7.87 -5.57 -8.45
CA GLY A 272 7.56 -6.60 -9.43
C GLY A 272 6.81 -5.99 -10.60
N ASP A 273 7.20 -6.31 -11.83
CA ASP A 273 6.64 -5.69 -13.04
C ASP A 273 5.36 -6.37 -13.57
N GLY A 274 4.90 -7.45 -12.93
CA GLY A 274 3.76 -8.26 -13.38
C GLY A 274 4.08 -9.20 -14.55
N LYS A 275 5.31 -9.17 -15.07
CA LYS A 275 5.79 -9.98 -16.21
C LYS A 275 6.90 -10.95 -15.80
N GLY A 276 7.22 -11.02 -14.52
CA GLY A 276 8.20 -11.95 -13.97
C GLY A 276 9.56 -11.33 -13.67
N ASN A 277 9.72 -10.01 -13.75
CA ASN A 277 10.94 -9.31 -13.30
C ASN A 277 10.71 -8.65 -11.94
N LEU A 278 11.67 -8.82 -11.03
CA LEU A 278 11.66 -8.28 -9.69
C LEU A 278 12.95 -7.49 -9.45
N ILE A 279 12.82 -6.28 -8.93
CA ILE A 279 13.93 -5.48 -8.41
C ILE A 279 13.81 -5.43 -6.89
N ILE A 280 14.89 -5.83 -6.20
CA ILE A 280 15.01 -5.78 -4.74
C ILE A 280 16.07 -4.75 -4.39
N SER A 281 15.68 -3.76 -3.59
CA SER A 281 16.58 -2.72 -3.10
C SER A 281 16.65 -2.77 -1.58
N TYR A 282 17.85 -2.90 -1.02
CA TYR A 282 18.10 -2.79 0.42
C TYR A 282 19.58 -2.53 0.72
N ASN A 283 19.88 -1.82 1.82
CA ASN A 283 21.25 -1.44 2.19
C ASN A 283 22.01 -0.69 1.06
N GLY A 284 21.29 0.10 0.26
CA GLY A 284 21.86 0.81 -0.90
C GLY A 284 22.28 -0.10 -2.07
N ARG A 285 21.91 -1.39 -2.04
CA ARG A 285 22.13 -2.36 -3.11
C ARG A 285 20.85 -2.59 -3.88
N ASN A 286 21.01 -3.00 -5.14
CA ASN A 286 19.91 -3.38 -6.02
C ASN A 286 20.22 -4.74 -6.65
N ILE A 287 19.32 -5.69 -6.49
CA ILE A 287 19.38 -7.00 -7.14
C ILE A 287 18.21 -7.07 -8.12
N SER A 288 18.50 -7.33 -9.40
CA SER A 288 17.50 -7.59 -10.43
C SER A 288 17.40 -9.09 -10.68
N VAL A 289 16.22 -9.66 -10.47
CA VAL A 289 15.96 -11.10 -10.48
C VAL A 289 14.67 -11.40 -11.23
N THR A 290 14.39 -12.68 -11.46
CA THR A 290 13.09 -13.13 -11.95
C THR A 290 12.25 -13.72 -10.82
N TYR A 291 10.93 -13.71 -10.99
CA TYR A 291 9.97 -14.34 -10.09
C TYR A 291 8.81 -14.95 -10.88
N ASP A 292 8.07 -15.87 -10.26
CA ASP A 292 6.85 -16.40 -10.86
C ASP A 292 5.73 -15.36 -10.77
N SER A 293 5.26 -14.86 -11.91
CA SER A 293 4.16 -13.90 -11.96
C SER A 293 2.77 -14.55 -11.96
N GLN A 294 2.69 -15.90 -11.97
CA GLN A 294 1.45 -16.68 -11.97
C GLN A 294 0.98 -17.05 -10.56
N VAL A 295 1.57 -16.47 -9.52
CA VAL A 295 1.18 -16.72 -8.13
C VAL A 295 0.61 -15.47 -7.48
N GLU A 296 -0.31 -15.69 -6.55
CA GLU A 296 -0.82 -14.64 -5.66
C GLU A 296 0.07 -14.50 -4.43
N MET A 297 0.20 -13.28 -3.90
CA MET A 297 0.98 -12.99 -2.70
C MET A 297 0.07 -12.36 -1.64
N SER A 298 0.00 -12.92 -0.43
CA SER A 298 -0.96 -12.46 0.58
C SER A 298 -0.35 -11.95 1.89
N LYS A 299 0.95 -12.17 2.12
CA LYS A 299 1.60 -11.75 3.37
C LYS A 299 3.12 -11.61 3.28
N ILE A 300 3.65 -10.89 4.27
CA ILE A 300 5.08 -10.79 4.57
C ILE A 300 5.31 -11.44 5.95
N THR A 301 6.40 -12.19 6.09
CA THR A 301 6.85 -12.77 7.36
C THR A 301 8.30 -12.40 7.60
N PHE A 302 8.59 -11.87 8.77
CA PHE A 302 9.94 -11.52 9.21
C PHE A 302 10.37 -12.41 10.38
N LYS A 303 11.64 -12.81 10.36
CA LYS A 303 12.30 -13.51 11.46
C LYS A 303 13.73 -13.03 11.62
N GLY A 304 14.11 -12.63 12.84
CA GLY A 304 15.50 -12.43 13.20
C GLY A 304 16.29 -13.74 13.26
N THR A 305 17.61 -13.64 13.23
CA THR A 305 18.51 -14.79 13.41
C THR A 305 18.43 -15.35 14.82
N LEU A 306 18.35 -16.67 14.95
CA LEU A 306 18.39 -17.34 16.25
C LEU A 306 19.71 -17.06 16.99
N LYS A 307 19.61 -16.56 18.23
CA LYS A 307 20.75 -16.36 19.13
C LYS A 307 21.35 -17.70 19.56
N PRO A 308 22.64 -17.74 19.95
CA PRO A 308 23.20 -18.92 20.58
C PRO A 308 22.36 -19.34 21.79
N LEU A 309 21.87 -20.57 21.78
CA LEU A 309 21.12 -21.17 22.87
C LEU A 309 22.08 -21.90 23.82
N SER A 310 21.70 -22.06 25.09
CA SER A 310 22.49 -22.84 26.04
C SER A 310 22.41 -24.33 25.72
N ASP A 311 23.52 -25.05 25.86
CA ASP A 311 23.59 -26.51 25.69
C ASP A 311 22.79 -27.30 26.75
N SER A 312 22.30 -26.62 27.80
CA SER A 312 21.57 -27.24 28.93
C SER A 312 20.04 -27.19 28.80
N LEU A 313 19.52 -26.85 27.63
CA LEU A 313 18.08 -26.69 27.43
C LEU A 313 17.33 -28.04 27.45
N ILE A 314 16.20 -28.04 28.15
CA ILE A 314 15.33 -29.22 28.34
C ILE A 314 14.49 -29.49 27.08
N ASP A 315 14.17 -28.45 26.29
CA ASP A 315 13.36 -28.54 25.07
C ASP A 315 13.90 -27.57 24.00
N GLU A 316 14.88 -28.06 23.22
CA GLU A 316 15.61 -27.27 22.24
C GLU A 316 14.72 -26.77 21.09
N GLU A 317 13.74 -27.57 20.65
CA GLU A 317 12.87 -27.23 19.53
C GLU A 317 11.92 -26.09 19.89
N LYS A 318 11.35 -26.12 21.11
CA LYS A 318 10.53 -25.02 21.62
C LYS A 318 11.32 -23.72 21.70
N GLU A 319 12.56 -23.76 22.18
CA GLU A 319 13.40 -22.57 22.31
C GLU A 319 13.89 -22.03 20.95
N LYS A 320 14.13 -22.89 19.97
CA LYS A 320 14.40 -22.47 18.58
C LYS A 320 13.24 -21.70 17.95
N ASN A 321 12.01 -22.09 18.30
CA ASN A 321 10.78 -21.48 17.79
C ASN A 321 10.29 -20.28 18.62
N ASN A 322 10.90 -20.00 19.77
CA ASN A 322 10.53 -18.88 20.63
C ASN A 322 11.12 -17.57 20.08
N PRO A 323 10.29 -16.60 19.63
CA PRO A 323 10.80 -15.36 19.03
C PRO A 323 11.70 -14.54 19.95
N LYS A 324 11.56 -14.69 21.28
CA LYS A 324 12.43 -13.99 22.25
C LYS A 324 13.91 -14.37 22.14
N ASN A 325 14.20 -15.53 21.53
CA ASN A 325 15.56 -16.02 21.31
C ASN A 325 16.13 -15.58 19.96
N TRP A 326 15.41 -14.78 19.17
CA TRP A 326 15.89 -14.27 17.90
C TRP A 326 16.47 -12.86 18.06
N THR A 327 17.35 -12.44 17.15
CA THR A 327 17.84 -11.06 17.06
C THR A 327 16.70 -10.11 16.78
N LYS A 328 16.87 -8.86 17.23
CA LYS A 328 15.85 -7.83 17.06
C LYS A 328 16.18 -6.92 15.88
N SER A 329 15.13 -6.43 15.25
CA SER A 329 15.13 -5.34 14.29
C SER A 329 14.08 -4.32 14.69
N THR A 330 14.33 -3.07 14.32
CA THR A 330 13.35 -2.00 14.38
C THR A 330 12.60 -1.95 13.06
N VAL A 331 11.27 -1.90 13.12
CA VAL A 331 10.38 -1.77 11.97
C VAL A 331 9.52 -0.52 12.12
N ASP A 332 9.34 0.16 10.99
CA ASP A 332 8.40 1.24 10.78
C ASP A 332 7.85 1.16 9.34
N ASP A 333 6.76 1.87 9.08
CA ASP A 333 6.11 2.08 7.77
C ASP A 333 6.15 0.86 6.83
N ILE A 334 5.09 0.06 6.82
CA ILE A 334 4.91 -0.99 5.81
C ILE A 334 3.83 -0.55 4.84
N LYS A 335 4.20 -0.47 3.56
CA LYS A 335 3.26 -0.14 2.49
C LYS A 335 3.35 -1.15 1.35
N VAL A 336 2.19 -1.65 0.97
CA VAL A 336 2.04 -2.63 -0.12
C VAL A 336 0.97 -2.13 -1.06
N VAL A 337 1.32 -1.97 -2.32
CA VAL A 337 0.38 -1.60 -3.38
C VAL A 337 0.54 -2.49 -4.60
N TYR A 338 -0.54 -2.68 -5.35
CA TYR A 338 -0.48 -3.26 -6.69
C TYR A 338 -1.18 -2.37 -7.71
N HIS A 339 -0.91 -2.60 -8.99
CA HIS A 339 -1.43 -1.81 -10.11
C HIS A 339 -2.14 -2.73 -11.09
N LYS A 340 -3.43 -2.47 -11.35
CA LYS A 340 -4.24 -3.28 -12.26
C LYS A 340 -5.24 -2.49 -13.06
#